data_AF-A0A067DJ03-F1
#
_entry.id   AF-A0A067DJ03-F1
#
_cell.length_a   1.000
_cell.length_b   1.000
_cell.length_c   1.000
_cell.angle_alpha   90.00
_cell.angle_beta   90.00
_cell.angle_gamma   90.00
#
_symmetry.space_group_name_H-M   'P 1'
#
loop_
_entity.id
_entity.type
_entity.pdbx_description
1 polymer ?
#
loop_
_entity_poly.entity_id
_entity_poly.type
_entity_poly.pdbx_seq_one_letter_code
_entity_poly.pdbx_strand_id
1 'polypeptide(L)' 'MEVNDLESARRAGKQFGYPLMVKSKRLAYDGRGNAVAKSEEELSSAIT' A
#
# COMPACT_ATOMS: atom_id res chain seq x y z
N MET A 1 6.77 7.24 -2.89
CA MET A 1 7.61 6.47 -1.96
C MET A 1 7.60 5.02 -2.42
N GLU A 2 8.74 4.36 -2.52
CA GLU A 2 8.78 2.92 -2.77
C GLU A 2 8.58 2.18 -1.45
N VAL A 3 7.75 1.13 -1.48
CA VAL A 3 7.40 0.30 -0.32
C VAL A 3 7.73 -1.12 -0.72
N ASN A 4 8.73 -1.71 -0.06
CA ASN A 4 9.24 -3.04 -0.37
C ASN A 4 8.78 -4.09 0.65
N ASP A 5 8.18 -3.66 1.76
CA ASP A 5 7.85 -4.47 2.91
C ASP A 5 6.77 -3.77 3.78
N LEU A 6 6.23 -4.49 4.76
CA LEU A 6 5.18 -3.98 5.63
C LEU A 6 5.64 -2.79 6.50
N GLU A 7 6.91 -2.74 6.89
CA GLU A 7 7.44 -1.67 7.73
C GLU A 7 7.61 -0.35 6.96
N SER A 8 8.09 -0.42 5.71
CA SER A 8 8.08 0.73 4.80
C SER A 8 6.67 1.23 4.52
N ALA A 9 5.67 0.35 4.47
CA ALA A 9 4.28 0.74 4.31
C ALA A 9 3.70 1.43 5.55
N ARG A 10 4.00 0.92 6.76
CA ARG A 10 3.60 1.57 8.02
C ARG A 10 4.20 2.96 8.16
N ARG A 11 5.46 3.14 7.76
CA ARG A 11 6.10 4.47 7.70
C ARG A 11 5.36 5.40 6.73
N ALA A 12 4.97 4.91 5.55
CA ALA A 12 4.15 5.67 4.63
C ALA A 12 2.79 6.05 5.25
N GLY A 13 2.14 5.14 5.98
CA GLY A 13 0.87 5.40 6.68
C GLY A 13 1.00 6.48 7.75
N LYS A 14 2.08 6.46 8.53
CA LYS A 14 2.38 7.51 9.52
C LYS A 14 2.72 8.86 8.88
N GLN A 15 3.37 8.85 7.72
CA GLN A 15 3.81 10.06 7.03
C GLN A 15 2.68 10.74 6.25
N PHE A 16 1.85 9.97 5.56
CA PHE A 16 0.84 10.49 4.63
C PHE A 16 -0.60 10.38 5.17
N GLY A 17 -0.82 9.59 6.22
CA GLY A 17 -2.15 9.28 6.73
C GLY A 17 -2.86 8.21 5.90
N TYR A 18 -3.97 7.70 6.45
CA TYR A 18 -4.86 6.76 5.77
C TYR A 18 -6.11 7.48 5.25
N PRO A 19 -6.77 6.98 4.18
CA PRO A 19 -6.47 5.75 3.44
C PRO A 19 -5.25 5.89 2.51
N LEU A 20 -4.51 4.80 2.35
CA LEU A 20 -3.40 4.68 1.40
C LEU A 20 -3.81 3.90 0.15
N MET A 21 -3.41 4.39 -1.01
CA MET A 21 -3.51 3.67 -2.28
C MET A 21 -2.17 2.98 -2.57
N VAL A 22 -2.13 1.66 -2.43
CA VAL A 22 -0.97 0.81 -2.75
C VAL A 22 -1.07 0.37 -4.21
N LYS A 23 0.01 0.53 -4.97
CA LYS A 23 0.08 0.11 -6.38
C LYS A 23 1.32 -0.72 -6.64
N SER A 24 1.18 -1.83 -7.37
CA SER A 24 2.30 -2.57 -7.92
C SER A 24 3.07 -1.69 -8.91
N LYS A 25 4.40 -1.63 -8.75
CA LYS A 25 5.27 -0.82 -9.60
C LYS A 25 5.26 -1.27 -11.07
N ARG A 26 4.96 -2.55 -11.33
CA ARG A 26 4.92 -3.16 -12.65
C ARG A 26 3.65 -3.99 -12.80
N LEU A 27 3.15 -4.13 -14.03
CA LEU A 27 2.01 -4.98 -14.39
C LEU A 27 0.68 -4.63 -13.67
N ALA A 28 0.52 -3.39 -13.19
CA ALA A 28 -0.76 -2.89 -12.74
C ALA A 28 -1.58 -2.37 -13.93
N TYR A 29 -2.84 -2.79 -14.03
CA TYR A 29 -3.78 -2.39 -15.10
C TYR A 29 -5.22 -2.70 -14.67
N ASP A 30 -6.20 -1.90 -15.09
CA ASP A 30 -7.64 -2.11 -14.86
C ASP A 30 -8.03 -2.55 -13.43
N GLY A 31 -7.32 -2.02 -12.42
CA GLY A 31 -7.54 -2.36 -11.00
C GLY A 31 -6.63 -3.46 -10.47
N ARG A 32 -6.07 -4.34 -11.33
CA ARG A 32 -5.05 -5.31 -10.93
C ARG A 32 -3.82 -4.58 -10.40
N GLY A 33 -3.28 -5.08 -9.29
CA GLY A 33 -2.11 -4.48 -8.64
C GLY A 33 -2.42 -3.15 -7.94
N ASN A 34 -3.68 -2.76 -7.80
CA ASN A 34 -4.09 -1.63 -6.97
C ASN A 34 -4.86 -2.15 -5.74
N ALA A 35 -4.47 -1.71 -4.56
CA ALA A 35 -5.15 -2.04 -3.31
C ALA A 35 -5.30 -0.78 -2.45
N VAL A 36 -6.44 -0.63 -1.80
CA VAL A 36 -6.67 0.46 -0.84
C VAL A 36 -6.51 -0.11 0.56
N ALA A 37 -5.64 0.50 1.37
CA ALA A 37 -5.52 0.21 2.79
C ALA A 37 -6.16 1.36 3.59
N LYS A 38 -7.30 1.11 4.24
CA LYS A 38 -8.04 2.12 4.99
C LYS A 38 -7.47 2.38 6.38
N SER A 39 -6.69 1.43 6.90
CA SER A 39 -6.04 1.51 8.19
C SER A 39 -4.71 0.75 8.18
N GLU A 40 -3.98 0.81 9.30
CA GLU A 40 -2.70 0.12 9.45
C GLU A 40 -2.85 -1.40 9.41
N GLU A 41 -3.96 -1.93 9.90
CA GLU A 41 -4.26 -3.36 9.95
C GLU A 41 -4.46 -3.95 8.54
N GLU A 42 -5.07 -3.16 7.64
CA GLU A 42 -5.34 -3.56 6.25
C GLU A 42 -4.08 -3.58 5.37
N LEU A 43 -2.95 -3.00 5.82
CA LEU A 43 -1.71 -2.97 5.04
C LEU A 43 -1.19 -4.37 4.70
N SER A 44 -1.29 -5.32 5.62
CA SER A 44 -0.79 -6.69 5.40
C SER A 44 -1.44 -7.37 4.19
N SER A 45 -2.72 -7.11 3.96
CA SER A 45 -3.46 -7.64 2.80
C SER A 45 -3.19 -6.86 1.51
N ALA A 46 -2.76 -5.60 1.60
CA ALA A 46 -2.52 -4.74 0.44
C ALA A 46 -1.13 -4.91 -0.20
N ILE A 47 -0.16 -5.50 0.51
CA ILE A 47 1.26 -5.58 0.11
C ILE A 47 1.72 -7.04 -0.08
N THR A 48 0.78 -7.97 -0.32
CA THR A 48 1.10 -9.38 -0.57
C THR A 48 1.80 -9.61 -1.91
#